data_AF-A0A177QXL0-F1
#
_entry.id   AF-A0A177QXL0-F1
#
_cell.length_a   1.000
_cell.length_b   1.000
_cell.length_c   1.000
_cell.angle_alpha   90.00
_cell.angle_beta   90.00
_cell.angle_gamma   90.00
#
_symmetry.space_group_name_H-M   'P 1'
#
loop_
_entity.id
_entity.type
_entity.pdbx_description
1 polymer ?
#
loop_
_entity_poly.entity_id
_entity_poly.type
_entity_poly.pdbx_seq_one_letter_code
_entity_poly.pdbx_strand_id
1 'polypeptide(L)'
;MIGHFLLKGKHKIIDWCAERKEVSDRTEVKQLETELETLAKDTDVKVLPAYTPVHTPTLLADISQVKNALSVLSQDDNATLSSSEGVSQYNKDLMVSEEVVRDLVTRERLSTVGERILKVKKPDYLGTSKWTFRYGSHIVEAKVTDASWLTRFQSNLELVHPGDSLRVLLYEQAAYGEDNELIHTEVEVQKVLEVIRGSQGAQGRLLDS
;
A
#
# COMPACT_ATOMS: atom_id res chain seq x y z
N MET A 1 27.38 13.80 21.17
CA MET A 1 26.31 12.89 21.65
C MET A 1 25.34 12.52 20.54
N ILE A 2 24.52 13.43 19.99
CA ILE A 2 23.55 13.10 18.92
C ILE A 2 24.22 12.47 17.68
N GLY A 3 25.34 13.03 17.21
CA GLY A 3 26.03 12.52 16.01
C GLY A 3 26.52 11.07 16.16
N HIS A 4 26.92 10.65 17.37
CA HIS A 4 27.40 9.30 17.65
C HIS A 4 26.24 8.30 17.62
N PHE A 5 25.09 8.64 18.21
CA PHE A 5 23.86 7.86 18.10
C PHE A 5 23.41 7.71 16.65
N LEU A 6 23.32 8.82 15.91
CA LEU A 6 22.87 8.78 14.51
C LEU A 6 23.76 7.89 13.66
N LEU A 7 25.07 7.91 13.89
CA LEU A 7 26.01 7.08 13.17
C LEU A 7 25.83 5.59 13.51
N LYS A 8 25.80 5.25 14.79
CA LYS A 8 25.55 3.87 15.26
C LYS A 8 24.20 3.33 14.79
N GLY A 9 23.15 4.14 14.85
CA GLY A 9 21.81 3.78 14.37
C GLY A 9 21.80 3.48 12.88
N LYS A 10 22.51 4.27 12.06
CA LYS A 10 22.65 3.99 10.61
C LYS A 10 23.33 2.65 10.37
N HIS A 11 24.47 2.38 11.01
CA HIS A 11 25.16 1.09 10.89
C HIS A 11 24.23 -0.06 11.30
N LYS A 12 23.55 0.08 12.44
CA LYS A 12 22.62 -0.94 12.95
C LYS A 12 21.48 -1.28 11.98
N ILE A 13 20.87 -0.27 11.34
CA ILE A 13 19.81 -0.49 10.34
C ILE A 13 20.38 -1.19 9.10
N ILE A 14 21.55 -0.76 8.61
CA ILE A 14 22.17 -1.34 7.42
C ILE A 14 22.56 -2.79 7.67
N ASP A 15 23.20 -3.09 8.81
CA ASP A 15 23.61 -4.45 9.16
C ASP A 15 22.39 -5.37 9.32
N TRP A 16 21.32 -4.88 9.96
CA TRP A 16 20.06 -5.62 10.06
C TRP A 16 19.47 -5.93 8.67
N CYS A 17 19.53 -4.99 7.72
CA CYS A 17 19.12 -5.23 6.33
C CYS A 17 20.04 -6.19 5.58
N ALA A 18 21.36 -6.17 5.85
CA ALA A 18 22.37 -6.97 5.15
C ALA A 18 22.17 -8.49 5.35
N GLU A 19 21.62 -8.89 6.49
CA GLU A 19 21.41 -10.28 6.86
C GLU A 19 20.12 -10.89 6.27
N ARG A 20 19.33 -10.12 5.52
CA ARG A 20 17.94 -10.49 5.16
C ARG A 20 17.69 -10.43 3.66
N LYS A 21 16.82 -11.33 3.18
CA LYS A 21 16.29 -11.25 1.81
C LYS A 21 15.00 -10.43 1.74
N GLU A 22 14.20 -10.46 2.80
CA GLU A 22 12.88 -9.83 2.85
C GLU A 22 12.60 -9.36 4.29
N VAL A 23 11.82 -8.29 4.42
CA VAL A 23 11.27 -7.84 5.71
C VAL A 23 9.81 -8.27 5.78
N SER A 24 9.48 -9.39 6.41
CA SER A 24 8.09 -9.89 6.42
C SER A 24 7.51 -10.15 7.83
N ASP A 25 8.33 -10.03 8.88
CA ASP A 25 7.91 -10.28 10.26
C ASP A 25 7.88 -9.00 11.10
N ARG A 26 6.71 -8.70 11.67
CA ARG A 26 6.49 -7.56 12.59
C ARG A 26 7.36 -7.67 13.83
N THR A 27 7.61 -8.88 14.31
CA THR A 27 8.41 -9.14 15.51
C THR A 27 9.85 -8.69 15.31
N GLU A 28 10.43 -8.97 14.14
CA GLU A 28 11.79 -8.55 13.80
C GLU A 28 11.91 -7.04 13.67
N VAL A 29 10.90 -6.37 13.10
CA VAL A 29 10.89 -4.90 12.98
C VAL A 29 10.77 -4.26 14.37
N LYS A 30 9.95 -4.81 15.25
CA LYS A 30 9.85 -4.37 16.66
C LYS A 30 11.15 -4.60 17.44
N GLN A 31 11.86 -5.68 17.14
CA GLN A 31 13.18 -5.91 17.70
C GLN A 31 14.16 -4.81 17.25
N LEU A 32 14.21 -4.47 15.97
CA LEU A 32 15.05 -3.38 15.46
C LEU A 32 14.73 -2.04 16.15
N GLU A 33 13.45 -1.72 16.32
CA GLU A 33 13.02 -0.51 17.05
C GLU A 33 13.53 -0.50 18.50
N THR A 34 13.44 -1.64 19.19
CA THR A 34 13.92 -1.80 20.57
C THR A 34 15.44 -1.65 20.67
N GLU A 35 16.17 -2.18 19.68
CA GLU A 35 17.63 -2.06 19.59
C GLU A 35 18.05 -0.61 19.33
N LEU A 36 17.32 0.12 18.47
CA LEU A 36 17.55 1.55 18.22
C LEU A 36 17.22 2.41 19.46
N GLU A 37 16.16 2.07 20.20
CA GLU A 37 15.83 2.74 21.46
C GLU A 37 16.92 2.52 22.51
N THR A 38 17.45 1.30 22.60
CA THR A 38 18.57 0.96 23.49
C THR A 38 19.81 1.78 23.12
N LEU A 39 20.17 1.84 21.83
CA LEU A 39 21.27 2.69 21.35
C LEU A 39 21.08 4.17 21.70
N ALA A 40 19.85 4.68 21.68
CA ALA A 40 19.55 6.06 22.05
C ALA A 40 19.76 6.31 23.55
N LYS A 41 19.37 5.34 24.39
CA LYS A 41 19.58 5.39 25.85
C LYS A 41 21.06 5.35 26.21
N ASP A 42 21.82 4.45 25.59
CA ASP A 42 23.26 4.26 25.85
C ASP A 42 24.13 5.47 25.48
N THR A 43 23.62 6.32 24.59
CA THR A 43 24.32 7.51 24.10
C THR A 43 23.95 8.80 24.86
N ASP A 44 23.09 8.68 25.89
CA ASP A 44 22.57 9.76 26.74
C ASP A 44 22.18 11.03 25.96
N VAL A 45 21.57 10.81 24.79
CA VAL A 45 21.28 11.87 23.82
C VAL A 45 20.24 12.86 24.34
N LYS A 46 19.39 12.45 25.28
CA LYS A 46 18.41 13.31 25.94
C LYS A 46 18.68 13.43 27.44
N VAL A 47 18.75 14.68 27.92
CA VAL A 47 18.83 15.06 29.34
C VAL A 47 17.59 14.62 30.15
N LEU A 48 16.45 14.39 29.46
CA LEU A 48 15.24 13.79 30.03
C LEU A 48 14.94 12.49 29.28
N PRO A 49 14.75 11.34 29.96
CA PRO A 49 14.61 10.01 29.34
C PRO A 49 13.22 9.77 28.72
N ALA A 50 12.75 10.70 27.89
CA ALA A 50 11.55 10.56 27.07
C ALA A 50 11.96 10.17 25.65
N TYR A 51 12.55 8.98 25.49
CA TYR A 51 12.86 8.42 24.18
C TYR A 51 11.57 7.88 23.56
N THR A 52 11.25 8.32 22.35
CA THR A 52 10.10 7.83 21.59
C THR A 52 10.61 6.74 20.65
N PRO A 53 9.91 5.60 20.54
CA PRO A 53 10.23 4.58 19.55
C PRO A 53 10.23 5.18 18.14
N VAL A 54 11.05 4.59 17.26
CA VAL A 54 11.05 4.97 15.85
C VAL A 54 9.69 4.63 15.25
N HIS A 55 9.17 5.51 14.40
CA HIS A 55 7.89 5.30 13.73
C HIS A 55 8.04 4.20 12.66
N THR A 56 7.45 3.01 12.90
CA THR A 56 7.56 1.82 12.04
C THR A 56 7.32 2.11 10.55
N PRO A 57 6.22 2.79 10.16
CA PRO A 57 5.96 3.08 8.76
C PRO A 57 7.07 3.91 8.11
N THR A 58 7.62 4.89 8.83
CA THR A 58 8.69 5.75 8.32
C THR A 58 9.99 4.97 8.17
N LEU A 59 10.34 4.13 9.16
CA LEU A 59 11.54 3.28 9.08
C LEU A 59 11.52 2.37 7.85
N LEU A 60 10.40 1.67 7.61
CA LEU A 60 10.26 0.78 6.47
C LEU A 60 10.23 1.53 5.12
N ALA A 61 9.62 2.72 5.09
CA ALA A 61 9.63 3.59 3.92
C ALA A 61 11.05 4.08 3.59
N ASP A 62 11.84 4.46 4.60
CA ASP A 62 13.23 4.90 4.41
C ASP A 62 14.13 3.75 3.94
N ILE A 63 13.97 2.54 4.50
CA ILE A 63 14.66 1.33 4.01
C ILE A 63 14.31 1.08 2.53
N SER A 64 13.03 1.20 2.17
CA SER A 64 12.57 1.04 0.79
C SER A 64 13.17 2.08 -0.15
N GLN A 65 13.27 3.35 0.28
CA GLN A 65 13.91 4.41 -0.49
C GLN A 65 15.39 4.14 -0.73
N VAL A 66 16.13 3.72 0.30
CA VAL A 66 17.55 3.33 0.16
C VAL A 66 17.69 2.19 -0.82
N LYS A 67 16.89 1.13 -0.69
CA LYS A 67 16.89 0.01 -1.64
C LYS A 67 16.60 0.45 -3.07
N ASN A 68 15.62 1.33 -3.27
CA ASN A 68 15.28 1.86 -4.59
C ASN A 68 16.43 2.69 -5.19
N ALA A 69 17.14 3.46 -4.37
CA ALA A 69 18.33 4.19 -4.81
C ALA A 69 19.47 3.26 -5.28
N LEU A 70 19.54 2.04 -4.75
CA LEU A 70 20.52 1.02 -5.16
C LEU A 70 20.15 0.28 -6.45
N SER A 71 18.93 0.46 -6.98
CA SER A 71 18.44 -0.28 -8.16
C SER A 71 19.21 0.04 -9.46
N VAL A 72 19.95 1.15 -9.49
CA VAL A 72 20.80 1.54 -10.62
C VAL A 72 22.16 0.83 -10.64
N LEU A 73 22.51 0.11 -9.56
CA LEU A 73 23.76 -0.62 -9.43
C LEU A 73 23.70 -1.94 -10.19
N SER A 74 24.78 -2.29 -10.86
CA SER A 74 24.94 -3.57 -11.57
C SER A 74 25.10 -4.74 -10.59
N GLN A 75 25.08 -5.97 -11.09
CA GLN A 75 25.24 -7.17 -10.27
C GLN A 75 26.59 -7.21 -9.52
N ASP A 76 27.66 -6.66 -10.10
CA ASP A 76 29.00 -6.63 -9.49
C ASP A 76 29.28 -5.35 -8.68
N ASP A 77 28.33 -4.40 -8.67
CA ASP A 77 28.45 -3.15 -7.94
C ASP A 77 28.01 -3.31 -6.48
N ASN A 78 28.73 -2.63 -5.59
CA ASN A 78 28.53 -2.68 -4.14
C ASN A 78 28.43 -1.25 -3.59
N ALA A 79 27.57 -1.04 -2.60
CA ALA A 79 27.53 0.20 -1.83
C ALA A 79 27.83 -0.09 -0.35
N THR A 80 28.62 0.78 0.28
CA THR A 80 29.00 0.65 1.69
C THR A 80 28.94 1.98 2.41
N LEU A 81 28.54 1.97 3.68
CA LEU A 81 28.70 3.09 4.61
C LEU A 81 29.99 2.88 5.41
N SER A 82 30.96 3.79 5.25
CA SER A 82 32.22 3.77 6.00
C SER A 82 32.27 4.95 6.98
N SER A 83 32.56 4.68 8.25
CA SER A 83 32.67 5.70 9.29
C SER A 83 33.60 5.28 10.44
N SER A 84 33.68 6.08 11.51
CA SER A 84 34.40 5.71 12.73
C SER A 84 33.81 4.47 13.44
N GLU A 85 32.57 4.10 13.16
CA GLU A 85 31.91 2.91 13.71
C GLU A 85 32.23 1.63 12.92
N GLY A 86 32.92 1.74 11.78
CA GLY A 86 33.27 0.63 10.92
C GLY A 86 32.67 0.75 9.52
N VAL A 87 32.47 -0.40 8.87
CA VAL A 87 31.96 -0.51 7.50
C VAL A 87 30.73 -1.40 7.48
N SER A 88 29.61 -0.88 6.99
CA SER A 88 28.38 -1.63 6.76
C SER A 88 28.06 -1.68 5.27
N GLN A 89 27.60 -2.83 4.79
CA GLN A 89 27.29 -3.05 3.38
C GLN A 89 25.78 -2.93 3.15
N TYR A 90 25.39 -2.14 2.16
CA TYR A 90 23.99 -2.05 1.76
C TYR A 90 23.54 -3.31 1.01
N ASN A 91 22.30 -3.72 1.25
CA ASN A 91 21.67 -4.84 0.58
C ASN A 91 20.77 -4.37 -0.57
N LYS A 92 21.22 -4.59 -1.81
CA LYS A 92 20.45 -4.24 -3.02
C LYS A 92 19.32 -5.24 -3.33
N ASP A 93 19.43 -6.46 -2.80
CA ASP A 93 18.49 -7.55 -3.05
C ASP A 93 17.37 -7.62 -2.02
N LEU A 94 17.38 -6.74 -1.00
CA LEU A 94 16.35 -6.68 0.03
C LEU A 94 14.97 -6.40 -0.58
N MET A 95 13.99 -7.21 -0.21
CA MET A 95 12.59 -7.03 -0.58
C MET A 95 11.81 -6.36 0.56
N VAL A 96 11.28 -5.16 0.28
CA VAL A 96 10.32 -4.46 1.12
C VAL A 96 9.25 -3.90 0.18
N SER A 97 8.09 -4.56 0.10
CA SER A 97 6.97 -4.11 -0.74
C SER A 97 6.02 -3.23 0.07
N GLU A 98 5.27 -2.33 -0.59
CA GLU A 98 4.25 -1.52 0.09
C GLU A 98 3.17 -2.38 0.75
N GLU A 99 2.86 -3.54 0.18
CA GLU A 99 1.92 -4.52 0.75
C GLU A 99 2.45 -5.05 2.08
N VAL A 100 3.70 -5.48 2.10
CA VAL A 100 4.39 -5.91 3.31
C VAL A 100 4.41 -4.80 4.36
N VAL A 101 4.76 -3.56 3.99
CA VAL A 101 4.74 -2.43 4.92
C VAL A 101 3.35 -2.24 5.53
N ARG A 102 2.31 -2.23 4.69
CA ARG A 102 0.90 -2.10 5.10
C ARG A 102 0.52 -3.20 6.09
N ASP A 103 0.89 -4.44 5.79
CA ASP A 103 0.60 -5.59 6.63
C ASP A 103 1.31 -5.50 7.98
N LEU A 104 2.59 -5.12 7.96
CA LEU A 104 3.41 -4.91 9.15
C LEU A 104 2.95 -3.75 10.02
N VAL A 105 2.13 -2.84 9.52
CA VAL A 105 1.55 -1.73 10.32
C VAL A 105 0.05 -1.94 10.65
N THR A 106 -0.61 -2.93 10.04
CA THR A 106 -2.03 -3.26 10.26
C THR A 106 -2.23 -4.08 11.55
N ARG A 107 -2.92 -3.51 12.54
CA ARG A 107 -3.36 -4.21 13.75
C ARG A 107 -4.55 -5.13 13.47
N GLU A 108 -5.53 -4.62 12.74
CA GLU A 108 -6.82 -5.28 12.53
C GLU A 108 -7.38 -5.01 11.14
N ARG A 109 -8.12 -5.98 10.60
CA ARG A 109 -8.87 -5.82 9.36
C ARG A 109 -10.34 -6.08 9.60
N LEU A 110 -11.19 -5.14 9.19
CA LEU A 110 -12.64 -5.27 9.24
C LEU A 110 -13.19 -5.36 7.83
N SER A 111 -13.89 -6.45 7.53
CA SER A 111 -14.50 -6.68 6.23
C SER A 111 -16.00 -6.55 6.28
N THR A 112 -16.58 -5.92 5.26
CA THR A 112 -18.02 -5.84 5.04
C THR A 112 -18.35 -6.28 3.63
N VAL A 113 -19.45 -7.03 3.47
CA VAL A 113 -20.04 -7.33 2.18
C VAL A 113 -21.45 -6.76 2.15
N GLY A 114 -21.80 -6.03 1.11
CA GLY A 114 -23.14 -5.46 0.98
C GLY A 114 -23.54 -5.15 -0.46
N GLU A 115 -24.85 -5.15 -0.71
CA GLU A 115 -25.38 -4.71 -1.99
C GLU A 115 -25.24 -3.19 -2.13
N ARG A 116 -24.70 -2.73 -3.27
CA ARG A 116 -24.50 -1.32 -3.60
C ARG A 116 -24.84 -1.05 -5.06
N ILE A 117 -25.22 0.19 -5.36
CA ILE A 117 -25.34 0.68 -6.74
C ILE A 117 -24.20 1.67 -7.00
N LEU A 118 -23.31 1.31 -7.92
CA LEU A 118 -22.12 2.09 -8.27
C LEU A 118 -22.27 2.66 -9.67
N LYS A 119 -22.15 3.98 -9.83
CA LYS A 119 -22.17 4.61 -11.16
C LYS A 119 -20.79 4.46 -11.81
N VAL A 120 -20.73 3.87 -13.00
CA VAL A 120 -19.51 3.65 -13.77
C VAL A 120 -18.98 5.00 -14.27
N LYS A 121 -17.75 5.32 -13.89
CA LYS A 121 -17.00 6.48 -14.38
C LYS A 121 -16.03 6.07 -15.49
N LYS A 122 -15.21 5.04 -15.22
CA LYS A 122 -14.23 4.48 -16.15
C LYS A 122 -14.18 2.96 -15.97
N PRO A 123 -14.81 2.19 -16.87
CA PRO A 123 -14.66 0.74 -16.84
C PRO A 123 -13.26 0.33 -17.35
N ASP A 124 -12.73 -0.77 -16.84
CA ASP A 124 -11.55 -1.41 -17.41
C ASP A 124 -11.95 -2.49 -18.41
N TYR A 125 -11.73 -2.21 -19.69
CA TYR A 125 -12.00 -3.12 -20.80
C TYR A 125 -10.93 -4.21 -20.97
N LEU A 126 -9.72 -4.01 -20.41
CA LEU A 126 -8.59 -4.93 -20.58
C LEU A 126 -8.47 -5.95 -19.45
N GLY A 127 -9.16 -5.71 -18.32
CA GLY A 127 -9.23 -6.63 -17.18
C GLY A 127 -7.97 -6.69 -16.30
N THR A 128 -7.05 -5.74 -16.47
CA THR A 128 -5.77 -5.69 -15.76
C THR A 128 -5.77 -4.70 -14.59
N SER A 129 -6.84 -3.94 -14.39
CA SER A 129 -6.85 -2.76 -13.51
C SER A 129 -8.18 -2.55 -12.78
N LYS A 130 -8.15 -1.67 -11.78
CA LYS A 130 -9.35 -1.25 -11.06
C LYS A 130 -10.26 -0.41 -11.95
N TRP A 131 -11.56 -0.63 -11.81
CA TRP A 131 -12.59 0.22 -12.41
C TRP A 131 -12.79 1.44 -11.52
N THR A 132 -13.04 2.59 -12.14
CA THR A 132 -13.43 3.80 -11.42
C THR A 132 -14.94 3.92 -11.40
N PHE A 133 -15.51 3.98 -10.21
CA PHE A 133 -16.92 4.18 -9.93
C PHE A 133 -17.16 5.47 -9.16
N ARG A 134 -18.43 5.88 -9.10
CA ARG A 134 -18.94 6.91 -8.20
C ARG A 134 -20.02 6.32 -7.30
N TYR A 135 -19.85 6.50 -5.99
CA TYR A 135 -20.82 6.15 -4.97
C TYR A 135 -21.20 7.41 -4.19
N GLY A 136 -22.43 7.88 -4.37
CA GLY A 136 -22.82 9.22 -3.89
C GLY A 136 -21.95 10.34 -4.49
N SER A 137 -21.24 11.07 -3.63
CA SER A 137 -20.26 12.10 -3.99
C SER A 137 -18.83 11.59 -4.13
N HIS A 138 -18.54 10.34 -3.73
CA HIS A 138 -17.18 9.80 -3.67
C HIS A 138 -16.81 9.00 -4.92
N ILE A 139 -15.53 9.05 -5.28
CA ILE A 139 -14.94 8.14 -6.27
C ILE A 139 -14.49 6.88 -5.54
N VAL A 140 -14.82 5.73 -6.11
CA VAL A 140 -14.43 4.41 -5.60
C VAL A 140 -13.68 3.69 -6.71
N GLU A 141 -12.44 3.29 -6.43
CA GLU A 141 -11.65 2.46 -7.34
C GLU A 141 -11.69 1.02 -6.84
N ALA A 142 -12.36 0.15 -7.60
CA ALA A 142 -12.60 -1.23 -7.20
C ALA A 142 -12.20 -2.20 -8.30
N LYS A 143 -11.58 -3.31 -7.91
CA LYS A 143 -11.34 -4.43 -8.83
C LYS A 143 -12.64 -5.21 -8.98
N VAL A 144 -13.00 -5.56 -10.21
CA VAL A 144 -14.10 -6.51 -10.45
C VAL A 144 -13.50 -7.91 -10.40
N THR A 145 -13.98 -8.76 -9.50
CA THR A 145 -13.49 -10.13 -9.31
C THR A 145 -14.51 -11.19 -9.74
N ASP A 146 -15.68 -10.77 -10.24
CA ASP A 146 -16.66 -11.64 -10.91
C ASP A 146 -16.14 -12.09 -12.29
N ALA A 147 -15.33 -13.14 -12.30
CA ALA A 147 -14.71 -13.69 -13.51
C ALA A 147 -15.75 -14.07 -14.58
N SER A 148 -16.91 -14.61 -14.15
CA SER A 148 -17.97 -15.03 -15.07
C SER A 148 -18.59 -13.84 -15.79
N TRP A 149 -18.82 -12.75 -15.08
CA TRP A 149 -19.38 -11.52 -15.63
C TRP A 149 -18.35 -10.78 -16.49
N LEU A 150 -17.11 -10.68 -16.02
CA LEU A 150 -16.03 -10.06 -16.79
C LEU A 150 -15.81 -10.71 -18.15
N THR A 151 -15.88 -12.05 -18.22
CA THR A 151 -15.76 -12.78 -19.49
C THR A 151 -16.86 -12.36 -20.46
N ARG A 152 -18.10 -12.18 -20.00
CA ARG A 152 -19.22 -11.72 -20.84
C ARG A 152 -19.04 -10.26 -21.26
N PHE A 153 -18.59 -9.40 -20.36
CA PHE A 153 -18.30 -8.00 -20.65
C PHE A 153 -17.21 -7.86 -21.72
N GLN A 154 -16.08 -8.56 -21.57
CA GLN A 154 -14.96 -8.55 -22.51
C GLN A 154 -15.32 -9.18 -23.87
N SER A 155 -16.25 -10.13 -23.88
CA SER A 155 -16.76 -10.74 -25.11
C SER A 155 -17.88 -9.93 -25.79
N ASN A 156 -18.12 -8.68 -25.33
CA ASN A 156 -19.22 -7.82 -25.79
C ASN A 156 -20.64 -8.41 -25.62
N LEU A 157 -20.81 -9.41 -24.76
CA LEU A 157 -22.12 -9.96 -24.40
C LEU A 157 -22.83 -9.09 -23.34
N GLU A 158 -22.05 -8.36 -22.55
CA GLU A 158 -22.54 -7.35 -21.60
C GLU A 158 -21.92 -6.01 -21.97
N LEU A 159 -22.72 -5.06 -22.43
CA LEU A 159 -22.25 -3.70 -22.70
C LEU A 159 -22.32 -2.88 -21.41
N VAL A 160 -21.27 -2.15 -21.06
CA VAL A 160 -21.30 -1.16 -19.98
C VAL A 160 -20.52 0.07 -20.43
N HIS A 161 -21.16 1.22 -20.32
CA HIS A 161 -20.56 2.50 -20.69
C HIS A 161 -20.39 3.41 -19.48
N PRO A 162 -19.45 4.37 -19.52
CA PRO A 162 -19.44 5.49 -18.58
C PRO A 162 -20.83 6.13 -18.48
N GLY A 163 -21.33 6.27 -17.25
CA GLY A 163 -22.68 6.78 -16.98
C GLY A 163 -23.72 5.71 -16.62
N ASP A 164 -23.50 4.46 -17.03
CA ASP A 164 -24.28 3.33 -16.52
C ASP A 164 -24.00 3.11 -15.02
N SER A 165 -24.83 2.32 -14.35
CA SER A 165 -24.59 1.90 -12.97
C SER A 165 -24.63 0.39 -12.85
N LEU A 166 -23.85 -0.16 -11.93
CA LEU A 166 -23.85 -1.58 -11.60
C LEU A 166 -24.45 -1.75 -10.21
N ARG A 167 -25.46 -2.62 -10.10
CA ARG A 167 -25.86 -3.19 -8.81
C ARG A 167 -24.95 -4.36 -8.52
N VAL A 168 -24.25 -4.32 -7.40
CA VAL A 168 -23.15 -5.24 -7.09
C VAL A 168 -23.19 -5.72 -5.66
N LEU A 169 -22.59 -6.87 -5.39
CA LEU A 169 -22.09 -7.21 -4.07
C LEU A 169 -20.69 -6.61 -3.94
N LEU A 170 -20.58 -5.56 -3.13
CA LEU A 170 -19.33 -4.87 -2.85
C LEU A 170 -18.72 -5.46 -1.59
N TYR A 171 -17.46 -5.86 -1.69
CA TYR A 171 -16.60 -6.20 -0.56
C TYR A 171 -15.71 -5.01 -0.26
N GLU A 172 -15.70 -4.60 1.00
CA GLU A 172 -14.85 -3.52 1.52
C GLU A 172 -14.06 -4.08 2.70
N GLN A 173 -12.74 -3.93 2.68
CA GLN A 173 -11.87 -4.30 3.79
C GLN A 173 -11.09 -3.08 4.25
N ALA A 174 -11.36 -2.64 5.47
CA ALA A 174 -10.64 -1.57 6.14
C ALA A 174 -9.52 -2.16 7.01
N ALA A 175 -8.29 -1.68 6.82
CA ALA A 175 -7.13 -2.01 7.63
C ALA A 175 -6.83 -0.88 8.61
N TYR A 176 -6.76 -1.21 9.91
CA TYR A 176 -6.55 -0.26 11.00
C TYR A 176 -5.20 -0.46 11.68
N GLY A 177 -4.57 0.64 12.07
CA GLY A 177 -3.31 0.66 12.82
C GLY A 177 -3.47 0.46 14.33
N GLU A 178 -2.34 0.47 15.03
CA GLU A 178 -2.28 0.40 16.51
C GLU A 178 -2.94 1.63 17.18
N ASP A 179 -2.95 2.77 16.50
CA ASP A 179 -3.62 4.01 16.91
C ASP A 179 -5.13 4.05 16.58
N ASN A 180 -5.66 2.97 15.98
CA ASN A 180 -7.01 2.89 15.40
C ASN A 180 -7.24 3.83 14.20
N GLU A 181 -6.19 4.35 13.58
CA GLU A 181 -6.31 5.10 12.34
C GLU A 181 -6.49 4.15 11.15
N LEU A 182 -7.24 4.61 10.15
CA LEU A 182 -7.46 3.86 8.90
C LEU A 182 -6.20 3.95 8.02
N ILE A 183 -5.51 2.83 7.84
CA ILE A 183 -4.31 2.74 7.01
C ILE A 183 -4.68 2.61 5.53
N HIS A 184 -5.64 1.74 5.23
CA HIS A 184 -6.01 1.42 3.87
C HIS A 184 -7.43 0.85 3.78
N THR A 185 -8.09 1.12 2.66
CA THR A 185 -9.35 0.44 2.30
C THR A 185 -9.17 -0.25 0.97
N GLU A 186 -9.38 -1.56 0.97
CA GLU A 186 -9.48 -2.35 -0.24
C GLU A 186 -10.96 -2.52 -0.61
N VAL A 187 -11.28 -2.35 -1.89
CA VAL A 187 -12.64 -2.44 -2.40
C VAL A 187 -12.67 -3.34 -3.62
N GLU A 188 -13.58 -4.32 -3.60
CA GLU A 188 -13.77 -5.27 -4.68
C GLU A 188 -15.25 -5.47 -5.01
N VAL A 189 -15.55 -5.50 -6.31
CA VAL A 189 -16.85 -5.94 -6.82
C VAL A 189 -16.78 -7.45 -6.97
N GLN A 190 -17.29 -8.17 -5.96
CA GLN A 190 -17.30 -9.64 -5.95
C GLN A 190 -18.30 -10.24 -6.93
N LYS A 191 -19.45 -9.57 -7.11
CA LYS A 191 -20.50 -10.02 -8.01
C LYS A 191 -21.25 -8.86 -8.62
N VAL A 192 -21.50 -8.94 -9.93
CA VAL A 192 -22.42 -8.01 -10.61
C VAL A 192 -23.80 -8.64 -10.67
N LEU A 193 -24.78 -7.98 -10.05
CA LEU A 193 -26.15 -8.43 -9.97
C LEU A 193 -26.99 -7.89 -11.14
N GLU A 194 -26.74 -6.64 -11.54
CA GLU A 194 -27.53 -5.97 -12.59
C GLU A 194 -26.74 -4.79 -13.21
N VAL A 195 -26.95 -4.55 -14.51
CA VAL A 195 -26.51 -3.33 -15.21
C VAL A 195 -27.71 -2.40 -15.37
N ILE A 196 -27.67 -1.25 -14.71
CA ILE A 196 -28.68 -0.20 -14.78
C ILE A 196 -28.22 0.84 -15.79
N ARG A 197 -28.95 0.95 -16.90
CA ARG A 197 -28.61 1.89 -17.96
C ARG A 197 -28.74 3.33 -17.49
N GLY A 198 -27.71 4.12 -17.74
CA GLY A 198 -27.77 5.56 -17.53
C GLY A 198 -28.85 6.16 -18.43
N SER A 199 -29.56 7.17 -17.93
CA SER A 199 -30.37 8.00 -18.81
C SER A 199 -29.43 8.71 -19.77
N GLN A 200 -29.29 8.18 -21.00
CA GLN A 200 -28.79 8.99 -22.09
C GLN A 200 -29.72 10.19 -22.18
N GLY A 201 -29.14 11.39 -22.09
CA GLY A 201 -29.89 12.63 -22.18
C GLY A 201 -30.81 12.61 -23.40
N ALA A 202 -32.00 13.15 -23.22
CA ALA A 202 -32.95 13.52 -24.25
C ALA A 202 -32.37 14.60 -25.20
N GLN A 203 -31.27 14.30 -25.90
CA GLN A 203 -30.58 15.19 -26.85
C GLN A 203 -30.54 14.65 -28.28
N GLY A 204 -31.26 13.57 -28.58
CA GLY A 204 -31.38 13.01 -29.93
C GLY A 204 -32.74 13.20 -30.62
N ARG A 205 -33.68 13.96 -30.05
CA ARG A 205 -35.09 13.98 -30.51
C ARG A 205 -35.65 15.36 -30.89
N LEU A 206 -34.79 16.34 -31.14
CA LEU A 206 -35.18 17.73 -31.48
C LEU A 206 -34.74 18.19 -32.88
N LEU A 207 -34.37 17.28 -33.79
CA LEU A 207 -34.04 17.63 -35.17
C LEU A 207 -35.02 17.11 -36.23
N ASP A 208 -36.18 16.59 -35.81
CA ASP A 208 -37.28 16.25 -36.72
C ASP A 208 -38.55 16.98 -36.27
N SER A 209 -38.64 18.29 -36.55
CA SER A 209 -39.90 19.05 -36.53
C SER A 209 -39.84 20.19 -37.54
#